data_AF-U2J589-F1
#
_entry.id   AF-U2J589-F1
#
_cell.length_a   1.000
_cell.length_b   1.000
_cell.length_c   1.000
_cell.angle_alpha   90.00
_cell.angle_beta   90.00
_cell.angle_gamma   90.00
#
_symmetry.space_group_name_H-M   'P 1'
#
loop_
_entity.id
_entity.type
_entity.pdbx_description
1 polymer ?
#
loop_
_entity_poly.entity_id
_entity_poly.type
_entity_poly.pdbx_seq_one_letter_code
_entity_poly.pdbx_strand_id
1 'polypeptide(L)'
;MRNHTLRKFLFALLFLVIAGAGVGSYVEANKAREITIIVDGKAQTVVASEETVEKQLSVLGIYLPEGSELSHGLNTTIREDMTIEVRLAKKILLYMGGKAQEIKTAAPTVESLLNELGYTLQDQDTVFPDPDTDLKDDMIVVVNQIRYEEKEVEEVLPKNIKFISNDTLEKGEMNVLEEGADGLQKIRYHYILQNGKTSTGWIVSREIITPSKERIIEMGTGKNTQEEAEKNAPEEKKITSSETQTQNKKQTASNNKETQKTSQQTSPKEAKAANPTPKQNQNIPEGYNVVKTLTMKATAYDDSPESNGKWGPYSAMGNRLRYGVVAVDPSVIPLGTRLYIEGYGEAIAEDTGGAIKGNRIDLFMDRASAQKFGVQNVVVHILGN
;
A
#
# COMPACT_ATOMS: atom_id res chain seq x y z
N MET A 1 -26.61 -24.19 25.51
CA MET A 1 -26.33 -23.38 26.73
C MET A 1 -25.44 -24.20 27.64
N ARG A 2 -24.13 -23.97 27.61
CA ARG A 2 -23.18 -24.65 28.49
C ARG A 2 -22.47 -23.57 29.29
N ASN A 3 -22.81 -23.50 30.57
CA ASN A 3 -22.40 -22.46 31.51
C ASN A 3 -20.88 -22.45 31.65
N HIS A 4 -20.24 -21.40 31.13
CA HIS A 4 -18.88 -21.05 31.51
C HIS A 4 -18.93 -20.43 32.91
N THR A 5 -18.69 -21.24 33.93
CA THR A 5 -18.38 -20.75 35.27
C THR A 5 -17.02 -20.07 35.23
N LEU A 6 -17.05 -18.74 35.09
CA LEU A 6 -15.90 -17.85 35.13
C LEU A 6 -15.33 -17.83 36.57
N ARG A 7 -14.45 -18.78 36.90
CA ARG A 7 -13.61 -18.67 38.11
C ARG A 7 -12.55 -17.62 37.86
N LYS A 8 -12.86 -16.37 38.23
CA LYS A 8 -11.88 -15.29 38.33
C LYS A 8 -10.88 -15.66 39.44
N PHE A 9 -9.71 -16.18 39.09
CA PHE A 9 -8.60 -16.34 40.02
C PHE A 9 -7.93 -14.98 40.18
N LEU A 10 -8.40 -14.21 41.16
CA LEU A 10 -7.73 -12.99 41.61
C LEU A 10 -6.51 -13.44 42.44
N PHE A 11 -5.31 -13.43 41.85
CA PHE A 11 -4.06 -13.67 42.58
C PHE A 11 -3.75 -12.46 43.48
N ALA A 12 -4.41 -12.39 44.63
CA ALA A 12 -3.99 -11.52 45.72
C ALA A 12 -2.84 -12.22 46.47
N LEU A 13 -1.61 -11.96 46.05
CA LEU A 13 -0.41 -12.29 46.84
C LEU A 13 -0.49 -11.45 48.13
N LEU A 14 -1.02 -12.05 49.19
CA LEU A 14 -1.13 -11.42 50.50
C LEU A 14 0.28 -11.34 51.10
N PHE A 15 0.88 -10.15 51.03
CA PHE A 15 2.20 -9.87 51.60
C PHE A 15 2.15 -9.89 53.13
N LEU A 16 2.41 -11.05 53.72
CA LEU A 16 2.67 -11.17 55.15
C LEU A 16 4.18 -11.15 55.38
N VAL A 17 4.74 -9.96 55.62
CA VAL A 17 6.08 -9.79 56.19
C VAL A 17 5.98 -10.20 57.66
N ILE A 18 6.26 -11.47 57.97
CA ILE A 18 6.44 -11.88 59.37
C ILE A 18 7.83 -11.43 59.80
N ALA A 19 7.92 -10.23 60.38
CA ALA A 19 9.01 -9.88 61.26
C ALA A 19 8.86 -10.72 62.54
N GLY A 20 9.73 -11.71 62.71
CA GLY A 20 9.70 -12.61 63.86
C GLY A 20 9.97 -11.89 65.18
N ALA A 21 8.94 -11.75 66.01
CA ALA A 21 9.08 -11.62 67.46
C ALA A 21 8.59 -12.93 68.09
N GLY A 22 9.51 -13.68 68.69
CA GLY A 22 9.26 -15.05 69.13
C GLY A 22 8.47 -15.17 70.43
N VAL A 23 7.83 -16.34 70.59
CA VAL A 23 7.69 -17.04 71.87
C VAL A 23 7.86 -18.54 71.56
N GLY A 24 8.85 -19.17 72.20
CA GLY A 24 9.29 -20.52 71.88
C GLY A 24 8.40 -21.64 72.43
N SER A 25 8.45 -22.79 71.75
CA SER A 25 8.27 -24.14 72.30
C SER A 25 8.81 -25.17 71.30
N TYR A 26 9.75 -25.98 71.78
CA TYR A 26 10.28 -27.25 71.22
C TYR A 26 9.94 -27.60 69.77
N VAL A 27 10.90 -27.35 68.87
CA VAL A 27 11.06 -28.11 67.62
C VAL A 27 12.55 -28.39 67.45
N GLU A 28 12.88 -29.66 67.18
CA GLU A 28 14.21 -30.15 66.82
C GLU A 28 14.93 -29.15 65.90
N ALA A 29 16.22 -28.91 66.14
CA ALA A 29 17.03 -27.96 65.39
C ALA A 29 17.33 -28.44 63.95
N ASN A 30 16.31 -28.49 63.10
CA ASN A 30 16.52 -28.30 61.68
C ASN A 30 16.90 -26.84 61.50
N LYS A 31 18.20 -26.59 61.31
CA LYS A 31 18.77 -25.26 61.03
C LYS A 31 17.87 -24.57 60.00
N ALA A 32 17.34 -23.39 60.35
CA ALA A 32 16.44 -22.66 59.47
C ALA A 32 17.15 -22.44 58.13
N ARG A 33 16.60 -22.99 57.05
CA ARG A 33 17.17 -22.85 55.70
C ARG A 33 16.53 -21.65 55.06
N GLU A 34 17.13 -20.48 55.25
CA GLU A 34 16.70 -19.25 54.57
C GLU A 34 17.07 -19.34 53.09
N ILE A 35 16.12 -19.07 52.20
CA ILE A 35 16.29 -19.11 50.75
C ILE A 35 15.65 -17.90 50.10
N THR A 36 16.09 -17.56 48.88
CA THR A 36 15.48 -16.54 48.04
C THR A 36 14.72 -17.19 46.90
N ILE A 37 13.47 -16.82 46.69
CA ILE A 37 12.67 -17.24 45.54
C ILE A 37 12.37 -16.01 44.68
N ILE A 38 12.70 -16.08 43.40
CA ILE A 38 12.47 -15.01 42.42
C ILE A 38 11.40 -15.50 41.46
N VAL A 39 10.18 -14.95 41.52
CA VAL A 39 9.09 -15.30 40.59
C VAL A 39 8.87 -14.14 39.62
N ASP A 40 9.09 -14.38 38.34
CA ASP A 40 8.99 -13.37 37.27
C ASP A 40 9.71 -12.05 37.66
N GLY A 41 10.94 -12.18 38.15
CA GLY A 41 11.80 -11.06 38.58
C GLY A 41 11.54 -10.49 39.97
N LYS A 42 10.49 -10.96 40.67
CA LYS A 42 10.16 -10.50 42.03
C LYS A 42 10.77 -11.42 43.08
N ALA A 43 11.78 -10.92 43.79
CA ALA A 43 12.47 -11.67 44.84
C ALA A 43 11.70 -11.65 46.17
N GLN A 44 11.67 -12.80 46.84
CA GLN A 44 11.15 -12.96 48.20
C GLN A 44 12.05 -13.93 48.98
N THR A 45 12.43 -13.53 50.19
CA THR A 45 13.15 -14.39 51.12
C THR A 45 12.16 -15.19 51.98
N VAL A 46 12.37 -16.50 52.10
CA VAL A 46 11.52 -17.41 52.88
C VAL A 46 12.37 -18.40 53.66
N VAL A 47 11.85 -18.89 54.78
CA VAL A 47 12.45 -20.01 55.51
C VAL A 47 11.85 -21.31 54.95
N ALA A 48 12.70 -22.17 54.38
CA ALA A 48 12.28 -23.41 53.75
C ALA A 48 11.88 -24.47 54.79
N SER A 49 10.60 -24.83 54.79
CA SER A 49 10.04 -25.92 55.59
C SER A 49 10.20 -27.28 54.92
N GLU A 50 10.40 -27.32 53.61
CA GLU A 50 10.42 -28.55 52.82
C GLU A 50 11.82 -28.95 52.37
N GLU A 51 12.05 -30.24 52.13
CA GLU A 51 13.36 -30.76 51.72
C GLU A 51 13.71 -30.44 50.26
N THR A 52 12.71 -30.40 49.36
CA THR A 52 12.90 -30.28 47.91
C THR A 52 12.24 -29.03 47.34
N VAL A 53 12.76 -28.56 46.20
CA VAL A 53 12.22 -27.40 45.47
C VAL A 53 10.74 -27.57 45.16
N GLU A 54 10.31 -28.73 44.64
CA GLU A 54 8.90 -29.00 44.31
C GLU A 54 7.96 -28.82 45.50
N LYS A 55 8.29 -29.45 46.63
CA LYS A 55 7.47 -29.37 47.85
C LYS A 55 7.42 -27.94 48.37
N GLN A 56 8.55 -27.24 48.37
CA GLN A 56 8.61 -25.86 48.84
C GLN A 56 7.78 -24.91 47.98
N LEU A 57 7.84 -25.04 46.65
CA LEU A 57 7.00 -24.25 45.74
C LEU A 57 5.51 -24.55 45.96
N SER A 58 5.15 -25.82 46.17
CA SER A 58 3.76 -26.24 46.47
C SER A 58 3.21 -25.62 47.76
N VAL A 59 4.00 -25.60 48.85
CA VAL A 59 3.62 -24.95 50.12
C VAL A 59 3.41 -23.43 49.94
N LEU A 60 4.16 -22.81 49.05
CA LEU A 60 4.03 -21.39 48.71
C LEU A 60 2.90 -21.10 47.70
N GLY A 61 2.20 -22.13 47.22
CA GLY A 61 1.15 -21.99 46.21
C GLY A 61 1.69 -21.60 44.83
N ILE A 62 2.98 -21.82 44.56
CA ILE A 62 3.62 -21.58 43.28
C ILE A 62 3.48 -22.85 42.44
N TYR A 63 2.53 -22.85 41.52
CA TYR A 63 2.35 -23.91 40.55
C TYR A 63 3.11 -23.56 39.28
N LEU A 64 3.67 -24.57 38.61
CA LEU A 64 4.42 -24.40 37.36
C LEU A 64 3.55 -24.88 36.20
N PRO A 65 2.87 -23.97 35.46
CA PRO A 65 2.26 -24.32 34.19
C PRO A 65 3.26 -24.97 33.24
N GLU A 66 2.76 -25.83 32.35
CA GLU A 66 3.56 -26.40 31.26
C GLU A 66 4.24 -25.28 30.44
N GLY A 67 5.56 -25.38 30.27
CA GLY A 67 6.39 -24.37 29.63
C GLY A 67 7.07 -23.38 30.60
N SER A 68 6.83 -23.48 31.91
CA SER A 68 7.52 -22.65 32.90
C SER A 68 9.00 -23.04 33.03
N GLU A 69 9.86 -22.07 33.32
CA GLU A 69 11.27 -22.31 33.60
C GLU A 69 11.54 -22.27 35.09
N LEU A 70 12.48 -23.11 35.51
CA LEU A 70 12.92 -23.23 36.89
C LEU A 70 14.44 -23.37 36.90
N SER A 71 15.14 -22.55 37.70
CA SER A 71 16.60 -22.57 37.73
C SER A 71 17.21 -23.83 38.34
N HIS A 72 16.41 -24.65 39.02
CA HIS A 72 16.82 -25.89 39.68
C HIS A 72 15.85 -27.02 39.36
N GLY A 73 16.30 -28.28 39.37
CA GLY A 73 15.39 -29.41 39.20
C GLY A 73 14.40 -29.54 40.38
N LEU A 74 13.19 -30.03 40.11
CA LEU A 74 12.12 -30.20 41.11
C LEU A 74 12.55 -31.03 42.34
N ASN A 75 13.38 -32.05 42.13
CA ASN A 75 13.89 -32.93 43.18
C ASN A 75 15.17 -32.39 43.87
N THR A 76 15.62 -31.18 43.55
CA THR A 76 16.83 -30.61 44.15
C THR A 76 16.61 -30.38 45.64
N THR A 77 17.52 -30.86 46.47
CA THR A 77 17.50 -30.61 47.92
C THR A 77 17.81 -29.15 48.23
N ILE A 78 16.95 -28.52 49.03
CA ILE A 78 17.09 -27.12 49.43
C ILE A 78 18.19 -26.96 50.49
N ARG A 79 19.06 -25.97 50.28
CA ARG A 79 20.14 -25.56 51.18
C ARG A 79 19.95 -24.10 51.62
N GLU A 80 20.62 -23.73 52.70
CA GLU A 80 20.72 -22.34 53.18
C GLU A 80 21.32 -21.44 52.08
N ASP A 81 20.83 -20.20 51.98
CA ASP A 81 21.22 -19.17 51.01
C ASP A 81 20.96 -19.52 49.53
N MET A 82 20.19 -20.59 49.27
CA MET A 82 19.83 -20.99 47.91
C MET A 82 18.91 -19.95 47.25
N THR A 83 19.19 -19.60 45.99
CA THR A 83 18.31 -18.76 45.17
C THR A 83 17.60 -19.61 44.11
N ILE A 84 16.28 -19.61 44.10
CA ILE A 84 15.44 -20.34 43.15
C ILE A 84 14.72 -19.32 42.27
N GLU A 85 14.99 -19.33 40.98
CA GLU A 85 14.30 -18.46 40.00
C GLU A 85 13.24 -19.28 39.27
N VAL A 86 12.05 -18.71 39.19
CA VAL A 86 10.86 -19.25 38.55
C VAL A 86 10.40 -18.23 37.52
N ARG A 87 10.27 -18.67 36.27
CA ARG A 87 9.57 -17.90 35.22
C ARG A 87 8.32 -18.65 34.83
N LEU A 88 7.18 -18.09 35.16
CA LEU A 88 5.91 -18.75 34.93
C LEU A 88 5.57 -18.69 33.45
N ALA A 89 5.18 -19.85 32.90
CA ALA A 89 4.63 -19.88 31.55
C ALA A 89 3.32 -19.11 31.48
N LYS A 90 3.21 -18.34 30.41
CA LYS A 90 2.07 -17.50 30.06
C LYS A 90 1.42 -18.08 28.82
N LYS A 91 0.10 -18.08 28.78
CA LYS A 91 -0.66 -18.45 27.59
C LYS A 91 -0.82 -17.22 26.70
N ILE A 92 -0.31 -17.27 25.48
CA ILE A 92 -0.33 -16.18 24.51
C ILE A 92 -1.14 -16.62 23.28
N LEU A 93 -1.98 -15.75 22.76
CA LEU A 93 -2.61 -15.93 21.45
C LEU A 93 -1.83 -15.14 20.40
N LEU A 94 -0.99 -15.83 19.63
CA LEU A 94 -0.18 -15.24 18.56
C LEU A 94 -0.93 -15.27 17.23
N TYR A 95 -1.10 -14.11 16.60
CA TYR A 95 -1.58 -13.98 15.23
C TYR A 95 -0.42 -13.61 14.31
N MET A 96 0.05 -14.56 13.48
CA MET A 96 1.18 -14.37 12.58
C MET A 96 0.94 -15.15 11.27
N GLY A 97 1.28 -14.54 10.12
CA GLY A 97 1.10 -15.21 8.82
C GLY A 97 -0.37 -15.53 8.48
N GLY A 98 -1.31 -14.74 9.00
CA GLY A 98 -2.75 -14.93 8.80
C GLY A 98 -3.37 -16.07 9.61
N LYS A 99 -2.66 -16.61 10.61
CA LYS A 99 -3.13 -17.71 11.47
C LYS A 99 -3.01 -17.33 12.94
N ALA A 100 -4.00 -17.73 13.73
CA ALA A 100 -3.95 -17.64 15.20
C ALA A 100 -3.42 -18.95 15.79
N GLN A 101 -2.49 -18.86 16.74
CA GLN A 101 -1.88 -19.97 17.44
C GLN A 101 -1.83 -19.69 18.95
N GLU A 102 -2.15 -20.68 19.76
CA GLU A 102 -1.97 -20.59 21.21
C GLU A 102 -0.56 -21.07 21.56
N ILE A 103 0.21 -20.24 22.25
CA ILE A 103 1.59 -20.50 22.66
C ILE A 103 1.65 -20.46 24.18
N LYS A 104 2.35 -21.43 24.81
CA LYS A 104 2.72 -21.37 26.22
C LYS A 104 4.22 -21.09 26.30
N THR A 105 4.61 -20.02 26.95
CA THR A 105 6.01 -19.56 26.97
C THR A 105 6.37 -18.91 28.31
N ALA A 106 7.60 -19.10 28.78
CA ALA A 106 8.18 -18.37 29.91
C ALA A 106 8.88 -17.07 29.49
N ALA A 107 8.87 -16.71 28.20
CA ALA A 107 9.50 -15.51 27.68
C ALA A 107 9.05 -14.25 28.45
N PRO A 108 9.99 -13.30 28.69
CA PRO A 108 9.68 -12.06 29.41
C PRO A 108 8.92 -11.07 28.52
N THR A 109 9.34 -10.91 27.26
CA THR A 109 8.83 -9.87 26.34
C THR A 109 8.26 -10.43 25.05
N VAL A 110 7.49 -9.62 24.32
CA VAL A 110 7.01 -9.96 22.97
C VAL A 110 8.17 -10.34 22.05
N GLU A 111 9.27 -9.58 22.05
CA GLU A 111 10.46 -9.88 21.26
C GLU A 111 11.07 -11.24 21.62
N SER A 112 11.18 -11.53 22.92
CA SER A 112 11.74 -12.80 23.40
C SER A 112 10.91 -14.00 22.94
N LEU A 113 9.58 -13.88 22.97
CA LEU A 113 8.68 -14.89 22.42
C LEU A 113 8.89 -15.10 20.91
N LEU A 114 9.01 -14.03 20.14
CA LEU A 114 9.24 -14.15 18.70
C LEU A 114 10.58 -14.84 18.41
N ASN A 115 11.64 -14.46 19.13
CA ASN A 115 12.95 -15.10 19.02
C ASN A 115 12.92 -16.58 19.43
N GLU A 116 12.19 -16.94 20.49
CA GLU A 116 11.97 -18.33 20.91
C GLU A 116 11.31 -19.16 19.79
N LEU A 117 10.36 -18.56 19.06
CA LEU A 117 9.71 -19.18 17.89
C LEU A 117 10.58 -19.14 16.61
N GLY A 118 11.82 -18.66 16.70
CA GLY A 118 12.73 -18.53 15.57
C GLY A 118 12.37 -17.41 14.59
N TYR A 119 11.61 -16.41 15.04
CA TYR A 119 11.20 -15.27 14.23
C TYR A 119 11.91 -13.99 14.66
N THR A 120 12.74 -13.44 13.76
CA THR A 120 13.40 -12.14 13.94
C THR A 120 12.65 -11.07 13.16
N LEU A 121 12.17 -10.04 13.86
CA LEU A 121 11.51 -8.88 13.27
C LEU A 121 12.46 -8.20 12.27
N GLN A 122 11.92 -7.87 11.10
CA GLN A 122 12.57 -7.00 10.12
C GLN A 122 12.08 -5.57 10.30
N ASP A 123 12.83 -4.58 9.79
CA ASP A 123 12.50 -3.14 9.91
C ASP A 123 11.08 -2.77 9.43
N GLN A 124 10.53 -3.58 8.52
CA GLN A 124 9.22 -3.34 7.90
C GLN A 124 8.09 -4.06 8.62
N ASP A 125 8.41 -4.99 9.51
CA ASP A 125 7.38 -5.74 10.24
C ASP A 125 6.70 -4.84 11.25
N THR A 126 5.42 -5.12 11.49
CA THR A 126 4.68 -4.45 12.55
C THR A 126 4.21 -5.49 13.56
N VAL A 127 4.39 -5.16 14.83
CA VAL A 127 4.01 -6.03 15.96
C VAL A 127 3.20 -5.24 16.97
N PHE A 128 2.20 -5.90 17.52
CA PHE A 128 1.38 -5.35 18.58
C PHE A 128 1.12 -6.42 19.65
N PRO A 129 1.36 -6.15 20.94
CA PRO A 129 1.99 -4.95 21.52
C PRO A 129 3.44 -4.74 21.07
N ASP A 130 4.06 -3.64 21.50
CA ASP A 130 5.47 -3.33 21.19
C ASP A 130 6.41 -4.48 21.59
N PRO A 131 7.54 -4.72 20.89
CA PRO A 131 8.47 -5.82 21.16
C PRO A 131 8.96 -5.89 22.61
N ASP A 132 9.19 -4.73 23.22
CA ASP A 132 9.68 -4.60 24.61
C ASP A 132 8.59 -4.80 25.66
N THR A 133 7.34 -5.02 25.25
CA THR A 133 6.22 -5.20 26.19
C THR A 133 6.36 -6.51 26.94
N ASP A 134 6.31 -6.43 28.27
CA ASP A 134 6.23 -7.62 29.15
C ASP A 134 4.99 -8.47 28.81
N LEU A 135 5.22 -9.76 28.57
CA LEU A 135 4.14 -10.70 28.30
C LEU A 135 3.27 -10.92 29.54
N LYS A 136 1.97 -11.08 29.30
CA LYS A 136 0.97 -11.40 30.34
C LYS A 136 0.13 -12.59 29.89
N ASP A 137 -0.46 -13.27 30.85
CA ASP A 137 -1.36 -14.38 30.56
C ASP A 137 -2.57 -13.90 29.73
N ASP A 138 -3.00 -14.75 28.81
CA ASP A 138 -4.02 -14.49 27.78
C ASP A 138 -3.74 -13.29 26.86
N MET A 139 -2.50 -12.79 26.79
CA MET A 139 -2.14 -11.67 25.92
C MET A 139 -2.26 -12.09 24.44
N ILE A 140 -2.83 -11.19 23.63
CA ILE A 140 -2.87 -11.33 22.17
C ILE A 140 -1.65 -10.61 21.60
N VAL A 141 -0.85 -11.32 20.82
CA VAL A 141 0.28 -10.77 20.07
C VAL A 141 -0.04 -10.87 18.59
N VAL A 142 0.09 -9.78 17.84
CA VAL A 142 -0.19 -9.70 16.40
C VAL A 142 1.10 -9.32 15.69
N VAL A 143 1.55 -10.15 14.76
CA VAL A 143 2.71 -9.91 13.90
C VAL A 143 2.23 -9.83 12.47
N ASN A 144 2.48 -8.70 11.84
CA ASN A 144 2.22 -8.47 10.44
C ASN A 144 3.55 -8.44 9.68
N GLN A 145 3.80 -9.51 8.93
CA GLN A 145 5.06 -9.74 8.22
C GLN A 145 5.03 -9.01 6.89
N ILE A 146 5.99 -8.12 6.65
CA ILE A 146 6.12 -7.37 5.40
C ILE A 146 7.44 -7.74 4.74
N ARG A 147 7.37 -8.33 3.55
CA ARG A 147 8.55 -8.70 2.76
C ARG A 147 8.48 -8.07 1.38
N TYR A 148 9.64 -7.85 0.81
CA TYR A 148 9.82 -7.32 -0.52
C TYR A 148 10.46 -8.39 -1.40
N GLU A 149 9.88 -8.66 -2.55
CA GLU A 149 10.45 -9.57 -3.55
C GLU A 149 10.71 -8.79 -4.83
N GLU A 150 11.94 -8.86 -5.34
CA GLU A 150 12.28 -8.28 -6.63
C GLU A 150 12.30 -9.36 -7.71
N LYS A 151 11.72 -9.05 -8.87
CA LYS A 151 11.74 -9.93 -10.04
C LYS A 151 12.13 -9.14 -11.28
N GLU A 152 13.14 -9.61 -11.99
CA GLU A 152 13.48 -9.07 -13.30
C GLU A 152 12.82 -9.91 -14.39
N VAL A 153 12.19 -9.23 -15.34
CA VAL A 153 11.54 -9.84 -16.51
C VAL A 153 11.99 -9.09 -17.75
N GLU A 154 12.36 -9.82 -18.80
CA GLU A 154 12.56 -9.22 -20.12
C GLU A 154 11.22 -9.17 -20.86
N GLU A 155 10.84 -7.98 -21.29
CA GLU A 155 9.61 -7.72 -22.04
C GLU A 155 9.94 -7.04 -23.37
N VAL A 156 9.06 -7.23 -24.34
CA VAL A 156 9.14 -6.55 -25.64
C VAL A 156 8.97 -5.05 -25.43
N LEU A 157 9.87 -4.25 -26.00
CA LEU A 157 9.72 -2.81 -26.11
C LEU A 157 9.09 -2.51 -27.47
N PRO A 158 7.77 -2.26 -27.56
CA PRO A 158 7.10 -2.12 -28.84
C PRO A 158 7.65 -0.94 -29.65
N LYS A 159 7.73 -1.10 -30.97
CA LYS A 159 8.11 -0.02 -31.88
C LYS A 159 7.07 1.09 -31.92
N ASN A 160 7.56 2.34 -31.92
CA ASN A 160 6.72 3.50 -32.17
C ASN A 160 6.38 3.61 -33.66
N ILE A 161 5.22 4.18 -33.98
CA ILE A 161 4.80 4.46 -35.35
C ILE A 161 4.89 5.97 -35.60
N LYS A 162 5.60 6.37 -36.65
CA LYS A 162 5.77 7.76 -37.07
C LYS A 162 5.07 8.00 -38.39
N PHE A 163 4.16 8.97 -38.41
CA PHE A 163 3.46 9.39 -39.63
C PHE A 163 4.16 10.60 -40.27
N ILE A 164 4.32 10.59 -41.59
CA ILE A 164 4.87 11.69 -42.37
C ILE A 164 3.86 12.08 -43.46
N SER A 165 3.57 13.37 -43.63
CA SER A 165 2.65 13.82 -44.67
C SER A 165 3.32 13.84 -46.05
N ASN A 166 2.60 13.38 -47.08
CA ASN A 166 3.03 13.43 -48.47
C ASN A 166 1.91 14.05 -49.32
N ASP A 167 2.14 15.21 -49.92
CA ASP A 167 1.14 15.90 -50.73
C ASP A 167 0.98 15.33 -52.15
N THR A 168 1.89 14.47 -52.59
CA THR A 168 1.83 13.83 -53.91
C THR A 168 0.92 12.60 -53.93
N LEU A 169 0.66 12.00 -52.77
CA LEU A 169 -0.24 10.86 -52.61
C LEU A 169 -1.69 11.31 -52.41
N GLU A 170 -2.64 10.46 -52.78
CA GLU A 170 -4.05 10.76 -52.60
C GLU A 170 -4.40 10.88 -51.11
N LYS A 171 -5.34 11.77 -50.79
CA LYS A 171 -5.73 11.99 -49.40
C LYS A 171 -6.25 10.70 -48.75
N GLY A 172 -5.58 10.24 -47.70
CA GLY A 172 -5.92 9.01 -46.99
C GLY A 172 -5.22 7.74 -47.50
N GLU A 173 -4.46 7.84 -48.59
CA GLU A 173 -3.51 6.79 -49.00
C GLU A 173 -2.37 6.69 -47.98
N MET A 174 -1.96 5.48 -47.61
CA MET A 174 -0.88 5.24 -46.66
C MET A 174 0.13 4.25 -47.23
N ASN A 175 1.40 4.60 -47.20
CA ASN A 175 2.49 3.70 -47.56
C ASN A 175 3.46 3.54 -46.39
N VAL A 176 3.88 2.31 -46.13
CA VAL A 176 4.92 2.06 -45.13
C VAL A 176 6.27 2.28 -45.81
N LEU A 177 7.02 3.27 -45.33
CA LEU A 177 8.38 3.56 -45.79
C LEU A 177 9.41 2.70 -45.06
N GLU A 178 9.24 2.52 -43.75
CA GLU A 178 10.09 1.69 -42.92
C GLU A 178 9.25 0.85 -41.97
N GLU A 179 9.47 -0.46 -41.92
CA GLU A 179 8.64 -1.37 -41.12
C GLU A 179 8.93 -1.28 -39.60
N GLY A 180 10.07 -0.71 -39.22
CA GLY A 180 10.55 -0.68 -37.84
C GLY A 180 10.81 -2.07 -37.25
N ALA A 181 11.19 -2.12 -35.98
CA ALA A 181 11.42 -3.35 -35.24
C ALA A 181 11.21 -3.12 -33.75
N ASP A 182 10.59 -4.07 -33.06
CA ASP A 182 10.50 -4.00 -31.61
C ASP A 182 11.88 -4.12 -30.97
N GLY A 183 12.03 -3.49 -29.82
CA GLY A 183 13.18 -3.61 -28.95
C GLY A 183 12.93 -4.62 -27.83
N LEU A 184 13.86 -4.64 -26.88
CA LEU A 184 13.76 -5.41 -25.63
C LEU A 184 14.08 -4.49 -24.46
N GLN A 185 13.29 -4.62 -23.40
CA GLN A 185 13.53 -3.95 -22.14
C GLN A 185 13.54 -4.96 -21.00
N LYS A 186 14.39 -4.73 -20.00
CA LYS A 186 14.34 -5.43 -18.72
C LYS A 186 13.53 -4.59 -17.76
N ILE A 187 12.50 -5.18 -17.17
CA ILE A 187 11.67 -4.55 -16.14
C ILE A 187 11.96 -5.22 -14.82
N ARG A 188 12.34 -4.42 -13.81
CA ARG A 188 12.43 -4.88 -12.43
C ARG A 188 11.13 -4.58 -11.72
N TYR A 189 10.44 -5.62 -11.29
CA TYR A 189 9.26 -5.53 -10.43
C TYR A 189 9.63 -5.68 -8.97
N HIS A 190 8.86 -5.07 -8.08
CA HIS A 190 8.97 -5.23 -6.65
C HIS A 190 7.58 -5.51 -6.07
N TYR A 191 7.46 -6.62 -5.35
CA TYR A 191 6.22 -7.11 -4.77
C TYR A 191 6.27 -6.97 -3.25
N ILE A 192 5.19 -6.50 -2.63
CA ILE A 192 5.02 -6.62 -1.17
C ILE A 192 4.34 -7.94 -0.90
N LEU A 193 4.93 -8.74 -0.02
CA LEU A 193 4.28 -9.89 0.58
C LEU A 193 3.87 -9.51 1.99
N GLN A 194 2.57 -9.40 2.22
CA GLN A 194 2.01 -9.19 3.55
C GLN A 194 1.48 -10.52 4.08
N ASN A 195 2.04 -11.02 5.18
CA ASN A 195 1.68 -12.33 5.77
C ASN A 195 1.72 -13.49 4.75
N GLY A 196 2.73 -13.47 3.86
CA GLY A 196 2.90 -14.48 2.81
C GLY A 196 1.93 -14.36 1.62
N LYS A 197 1.09 -13.32 1.56
CA LYS A 197 0.24 -13.03 0.40
C LYS A 197 0.83 -11.90 -0.44
N THR A 198 0.96 -12.14 -1.74
CA THR A 198 1.52 -11.18 -2.69
C THR A 198 0.53 -10.05 -2.99
N SER A 199 1.04 -8.82 -2.95
CA SER A 199 0.37 -7.62 -3.49
C SER A 199 0.62 -7.48 -4.99
N THR A 200 -0.04 -6.50 -5.62
CA THR A 200 0.28 -6.08 -6.99
C THR A 200 1.71 -5.52 -7.02
N GLY A 201 2.59 -6.16 -7.79
CA GLY A 201 3.96 -5.66 -7.98
C GLY A 201 3.99 -4.34 -8.74
N TRP A 202 4.94 -3.47 -8.43
CA TRP A 202 5.19 -2.24 -9.18
C TRP A 202 6.57 -2.26 -9.86
N ILE A 203 6.70 -1.49 -10.93
CA ILE A 203 7.95 -1.35 -11.67
C ILE A 203 8.91 -0.45 -10.87
N VAL A 204 10.10 -0.96 -10.58
CA VAL A 204 11.21 -0.23 -9.95
C VAL A 204 12.11 0.41 -10.98
N SER A 205 12.37 -0.30 -12.08
CA SER A 205 13.21 0.21 -13.15
C SER A 205 12.88 -0.43 -14.50
N ARG A 206 13.20 0.30 -15.56
CA ARG A 206 13.24 -0.19 -16.94
C ARG A 206 14.63 0.06 -17.50
N GLU A 207 15.23 -0.97 -18.07
CA GLU A 207 16.51 -0.89 -18.76
C GLU A 207 16.26 -1.29 -20.23
N ILE A 208 16.56 -0.40 -21.17
CA ILE A 208 16.47 -0.74 -22.60
C ILE A 208 17.68 -1.61 -22.95
N ILE A 209 17.45 -2.89 -23.21
CA ILE A 209 18.49 -3.82 -23.67
C ILE A 209 18.74 -3.60 -25.16
N THR A 210 17.67 -3.57 -25.94
CA THR A 210 17.72 -3.30 -27.38
C THR A 210 16.70 -2.21 -27.69
N PRO A 211 17.12 -1.06 -28.24
CA PRO A 211 16.17 -0.01 -28.59
C PRO A 211 15.25 -0.46 -29.73
N SER A 212 13.98 -0.06 -29.67
CA SER A 212 13.05 -0.25 -30.79
C SER A 212 13.41 0.67 -31.96
N LYS A 213 13.15 0.22 -33.19
CA LYS A 213 13.23 1.02 -34.41
C LYS A 213 11.82 1.44 -34.84
N GLU A 214 11.63 2.73 -35.08
CA GLU A 214 10.32 3.27 -35.48
C GLU A 214 9.83 2.67 -36.79
N ARG A 215 8.52 2.45 -36.89
CA ARG A 215 7.83 2.19 -38.16
C ARG A 215 7.41 3.52 -38.77
N ILE A 216 7.85 3.82 -39.98
CA ILE A 216 7.53 5.07 -40.68
C ILE A 216 6.44 4.81 -41.71
N ILE A 217 5.33 5.55 -41.61
CA ILE A 217 4.21 5.50 -42.54
C ILE A 217 4.03 6.89 -43.16
N GLU A 218 4.13 7.00 -44.48
CA GLU A 218 3.70 8.22 -45.16
C GLU A 218 2.18 8.21 -45.37
N MET A 219 1.55 9.37 -45.21
CA MET A 219 0.12 9.57 -45.37
C MET A 219 -0.13 10.66 -46.40
N GLY A 220 -0.90 10.33 -47.42
CA GLY A 220 -1.31 11.25 -48.47
C GLY A 220 -2.20 12.35 -47.93
N THR A 221 -1.81 13.60 -48.18
CA THR A 221 -2.65 14.78 -47.88
C THR A 221 -3.38 15.29 -49.12
N GLY A 222 -3.04 14.78 -50.30
CA GLY A 222 -3.46 15.30 -51.60
C GLY A 222 -2.82 16.65 -51.90
N LYS A 223 -2.53 16.92 -53.18
CA LYS A 223 -2.15 18.28 -53.61
C LYS A 223 -3.37 19.18 -53.46
N ASN A 224 -3.22 20.29 -52.74
CA ASN A 224 -4.26 21.29 -52.61
C ASN A 224 -4.35 22.11 -53.91
N THR A 225 -4.87 21.51 -54.99
CA THR A 225 -4.97 22.15 -56.32
C THR A 225 -5.88 23.38 -56.32
N GLN A 226 -6.70 23.58 -55.28
CA GLN A 226 -7.53 24.77 -55.13
C GLN A 226 -6.73 26.04 -54.74
N GLU A 227 -5.57 25.92 -54.08
CA GLU A 227 -4.77 27.09 -53.65
C GLU A 227 -3.80 27.61 -54.74
N GLU A 228 -3.42 26.77 -55.71
CA GLU A 228 -2.64 27.19 -56.88
C GLU A 228 -3.52 27.70 -58.05
N ALA A 229 -4.79 27.28 -58.11
CA ALA A 229 -5.73 27.76 -59.11
C ALA A 229 -6.20 29.22 -58.85
N GLU A 230 -6.34 29.62 -57.58
CA GLU A 230 -6.74 31.00 -57.23
C GLU A 230 -5.60 32.03 -57.36
N LYS A 231 -4.33 31.60 -57.44
CA LYS A 231 -3.19 32.52 -57.65
C LYS A 231 -2.93 32.89 -59.12
N ASN A 232 -3.52 32.20 -60.09
CA ASN A 232 -3.22 32.36 -61.51
C ASN A 232 -4.44 32.75 -62.39
N ALA A 233 -5.59 33.11 -61.80
CA ALA A 233 -6.74 33.60 -62.56
C ALA A 233 -6.61 35.10 -62.88
N PRO A 234 -6.76 35.55 -64.15
CA PRO A 234 -6.67 36.96 -64.51
C PRO A 234 -7.89 37.76 -64.02
N GLU A 235 -7.63 38.95 -63.45
CA GLU A 235 -8.66 39.92 -63.04
C GLU A 235 -9.47 40.42 -64.24
N GLU A 236 -10.78 40.13 -64.26
CA GLU A 236 -11.74 40.91 -65.04
C GLU A 236 -12.80 41.56 -64.15
N LYS A 237 -12.87 42.89 -64.32
CA LYS A 237 -13.75 43.85 -63.66
C LYS A 237 -15.22 43.55 -63.92
N LYS A 238 -16.06 43.73 -62.89
CA LYS A 238 -17.41 44.27 -63.08
C LYS A 238 -17.82 45.26 -61.97
N ILE A 239 -17.82 46.51 -62.42
CA ILE A 239 -18.35 47.78 -61.91
C ILE A 239 -19.85 47.64 -61.53
N THR A 240 -20.20 47.94 -60.26
CA THR A 240 -21.02 49.10 -59.77
C THR A 240 -22.55 48.91 -59.95
N SER A 241 -23.48 49.32 -59.08
CA SER A 241 -23.65 50.27 -57.95
C SER A 241 -24.89 49.78 -57.14
N SER A 242 -25.08 50.01 -55.84
CA SER A 242 -25.46 51.28 -55.17
C SER A 242 -25.75 50.90 -53.69
N GLU A 243 -25.11 51.52 -52.69
CA GLU A 243 -25.61 52.67 -51.90
C GLU A 243 -26.94 52.38 -51.16
N THR A 244 -27.20 52.66 -49.87
CA THR A 244 -26.53 53.53 -48.89
C THR A 244 -27.29 53.47 -47.53
N GLN A 245 -26.52 53.55 -46.42
CA GLN A 245 -26.80 54.11 -45.08
C GLN A 245 -27.96 53.59 -44.19
N THR A 246 -27.69 53.07 -42.98
CA THR A 246 -27.44 53.74 -41.67
C THR A 246 -28.72 54.10 -40.92
N GLN A 247 -28.94 53.54 -39.72
CA GLN A 247 -29.04 54.28 -38.43
C GLN A 247 -29.45 53.40 -37.23
N ASN A 248 -28.53 53.37 -36.25
CA ASN A 248 -28.68 53.63 -34.81
C ASN A 248 -29.70 52.90 -33.90
N LYS A 249 -29.08 52.15 -32.96
CA LYS A 249 -29.12 52.26 -31.46
C LYS A 249 -30.43 52.03 -30.68
N LYS A 250 -30.29 51.05 -29.74
CA LYS A 250 -30.78 50.97 -28.33
C LYS A 250 -32.29 51.17 -28.11
N GLN A 251 -33.00 50.31 -27.36
CA GLN A 251 -32.65 49.85 -26.02
C GLN A 251 -33.67 48.80 -25.50
N THR A 252 -33.17 47.81 -24.74
CA THR A 252 -33.75 47.19 -23.52
C THR A 252 -34.89 46.14 -23.54
N ALA A 253 -34.68 45.19 -22.61
CA ALA A 253 -35.60 44.28 -21.89
C ALA A 253 -36.08 43.04 -22.67
N SER A 254 -35.62 41.83 -22.38
CA SER A 254 -35.70 40.98 -21.17
C SER A 254 -36.71 39.85 -21.37
N ASN A 255 -36.25 38.65 -20.98
CA ASN A 255 -36.99 37.43 -20.68
C ASN A 255 -37.38 36.48 -21.82
N ASN A 256 -36.46 35.52 -22.03
CA ASN A 256 -36.76 34.14 -22.38
C ASN A 256 -37.57 33.45 -21.27
N LYS A 257 -38.64 32.76 -21.65
CA LYS A 257 -39.00 31.45 -21.08
C LYS A 257 -40.04 30.76 -21.97
N GLU A 258 -39.58 29.85 -22.81
CA GLU A 258 -40.42 28.77 -23.32
C GLU A 258 -40.36 27.58 -22.36
N THR A 259 -41.54 27.08 -22.04
CA THR A 259 -41.80 25.96 -21.14
C THR A 259 -42.78 25.05 -21.87
N GLN A 260 -42.50 23.75 -21.96
CA GLN A 260 -43.48 22.66 -22.12
C GLN A 260 -42.71 21.35 -21.82
N LYS A 261 -42.90 20.69 -20.65
CA LYS A 261 -43.98 19.78 -20.19
C LYS A 261 -44.36 18.70 -21.23
N THR A 262 -43.96 17.44 -20.98
CA THR A 262 -44.78 16.29 -20.46
C THR A 262 -45.46 15.55 -21.63
N SER A 263 -45.42 14.22 -21.84
CA SER A 263 -45.65 13.02 -21.02
C SER A 263 -45.26 11.78 -21.87
N GLN A 264 -44.72 10.68 -21.31
CA GLN A 264 -45.40 9.38 -21.03
C GLN A 264 -46.14 8.77 -22.26
N GLN A 265 -46.06 7.49 -22.65
CA GLN A 265 -45.81 6.22 -21.95
C GLN A 265 -45.78 5.10 -23.03
N THR A 266 -44.97 4.04 -22.87
CA THR A 266 -45.38 2.60 -22.93
C THR A 266 -44.14 1.70 -22.97
N SER A 267 -44.10 0.72 -22.06
CA SER A 267 -43.29 -0.51 -22.12
C SER A 267 -44.18 -1.66 -22.62
N PRO A 268 -43.65 -2.78 -23.20
CA PRO A 268 -43.07 -3.83 -22.35
C PRO A 268 -41.90 -4.69 -22.95
N LYS A 269 -40.94 -5.00 -22.05
CA LYS A 269 -40.19 -6.27 -21.81
C LYS A 269 -39.33 -6.99 -22.88
N GLU A 270 -38.06 -7.16 -22.48
CA GLU A 270 -37.09 -8.26 -22.72
C GLU A 270 -36.50 -8.53 -24.13
N ALA A 271 -35.24 -8.09 -24.32
CA ALA A 271 -34.19 -8.90 -24.97
C ALA A 271 -32.79 -8.35 -24.63
N LYS A 272 -31.89 -9.23 -24.19
CA LYS A 272 -30.43 -9.00 -24.08
C LYS A 272 -29.87 -8.53 -25.42
N ALA A 273 -29.21 -7.38 -25.45
CA ALA A 273 -28.28 -7.01 -26.51
C ALA A 273 -27.06 -6.32 -25.89
N ALA A 274 -25.88 -6.78 -26.30
CA ALA A 274 -24.57 -6.40 -25.81
C ALA A 274 -24.35 -4.88 -25.87
N ASN A 275 -23.79 -4.33 -24.79
CA ASN A 275 -23.29 -2.96 -24.78
C ASN A 275 -22.07 -2.88 -25.71
N PRO A 276 -21.96 -1.86 -26.59
CA PRO A 276 -20.88 -1.77 -27.55
C PRO A 276 -19.56 -1.50 -26.84
N THR A 277 -18.57 -2.34 -27.11
CA THR A 277 -17.18 -2.19 -26.68
C THR A 277 -16.65 -0.82 -27.11
N PRO A 278 -16.08 0.01 -26.20
CA PRO A 278 -15.44 1.26 -26.58
C PRO A 278 -14.22 0.98 -27.46
N LYS A 279 -14.10 1.70 -28.58
CA LYS A 279 -12.97 1.65 -29.50
C LYS A 279 -11.65 1.85 -28.72
N GLN A 280 -10.72 0.91 -28.85
CA GLN A 280 -9.35 1.02 -28.30
C GLN A 280 -8.68 2.31 -28.77
N ASN A 281 -8.16 3.09 -27.82
CA ASN A 281 -7.38 4.30 -28.08
C ASN A 281 -5.93 3.89 -28.40
N GLN A 282 -5.38 4.40 -29.50
CA GLN A 282 -4.21 3.86 -30.21
C GLN A 282 -2.81 4.12 -29.55
N ASN A 283 -2.74 4.53 -28.28
CA ASN A 283 -1.50 4.90 -27.58
C ASN A 283 -1.18 4.05 -26.34
N ILE A 284 -1.90 2.94 -26.14
CA ILE A 284 -1.73 2.07 -24.97
C ILE A 284 -0.94 0.83 -25.41
N PRO A 285 0.14 0.44 -24.72
CA PRO A 285 0.83 -0.82 -25.02
C PRO A 285 -0.13 -2.01 -24.96
N GLU A 286 0.01 -2.96 -25.90
CA GLU A 286 -0.80 -4.18 -25.90
C GLU A 286 -0.66 -4.92 -24.56
N GLY A 287 -1.78 -5.36 -23.98
CA GLY A 287 -1.81 -6.12 -22.71
C GLY A 287 -2.51 -5.42 -21.53
N TYR A 288 -2.82 -4.12 -21.64
CA TYR A 288 -3.58 -3.44 -20.59
C TYR A 288 -5.10 -3.56 -20.76
N ASN A 289 -5.78 -4.03 -19.71
CA ASN A 289 -7.24 -3.98 -19.63
C ASN A 289 -7.68 -2.56 -19.22
N VAL A 290 -8.00 -1.72 -20.19
CA VAL A 290 -8.35 -0.31 -19.93
C VAL A 290 -9.84 -0.20 -19.70
N VAL A 291 -10.23 0.15 -18.47
CA VAL A 291 -11.64 0.25 -18.07
C VAL A 291 -12.20 1.67 -18.23
N LYS A 292 -11.34 2.69 -18.19
CA LYS A 292 -11.75 4.09 -18.34
C LYS A 292 -10.56 4.95 -18.77
N THR A 293 -10.80 5.97 -19.59
CA THR A 293 -9.78 6.94 -20.01
C THR A 293 -10.22 8.35 -19.63
N LEU A 294 -9.29 9.16 -19.12
CA LEU A 294 -9.50 10.52 -18.68
C LEU A 294 -8.40 11.43 -19.23
N THR A 295 -8.75 12.65 -19.66
CA THR A 295 -7.76 13.70 -19.87
C THR A 295 -7.68 14.54 -18.60
N MET A 296 -6.48 14.64 -18.01
CA MET A 296 -6.27 15.28 -16.72
C MET A 296 -5.14 16.30 -16.81
N LYS A 297 -5.23 17.37 -16.01
CA LYS A 297 -4.14 18.33 -15.84
C LYS A 297 -3.10 17.73 -14.89
N ALA A 298 -1.89 17.49 -15.38
CA ALA A 298 -0.79 16.95 -14.60
C ALA A 298 0.20 18.05 -14.20
N THR A 299 0.67 17.94 -12.95
CA THR A 299 1.92 18.51 -12.46
C THR A 299 2.86 17.38 -12.02
N ALA A 300 4.06 17.73 -11.56
CA ALA A 300 5.00 16.76 -11.00
C ALA A 300 5.57 17.26 -9.67
N TYR A 301 5.94 16.31 -8.82
CA TYR A 301 6.58 16.55 -7.52
C TYR A 301 7.72 15.55 -7.27
N ASP A 302 8.57 15.88 -6.30
CA ASP A 302 9.72 15.07 -5.88
C ASP A 302 9.65 14.74 -4.37
N ASP A 303 10.63 14.01 -3.84
CA ASP A 303 10.71 13.61 -2.43
C ASP A 303 11.36 14.66 -1.51
N SER A 304 11.62 15.88 -2.00
CA SER A 304 12.26 16.90 -1.20
C SER A 304 11.38 17.36 -0.03
N PRO A 305 11.98 17.80 1.09
CA PRO A 305 11.23 18.37 2.21
C PRO A 305 10.36 19.57 1.80
N GLU A 306 10.78 20.34 0.79
CA GLU A 306 10.01 21.46 0.26
C GLU A 306 8.70 21.00 -0.41
N SER A 307 8.75 19.89 -1.14
CA SER A 307 7.58 19.32 -1.84
C SER A 307 6.61 18.60 -0.89
N ASN A 308 7.14 17.93 0.14
CA ASN A 308 6.34 17.01 0.98
C ASN A 308 6.02 17.56 2.37
N GLY A 309 6.68 18.64 2.79
CA GLY A 309 6.50 19.23 4.11
C GLY A 309 6.71 18.23 5.24
N LYS A 310 5.76 18.17 6.17
CA LYS A 310 5.84 17.33 7.39
C LYS A 310 5.67 15.83 7.14
N TRP A 311 5.25 15.41 5.96
CA TRP A 311 4.92 14.02 5.66
C TRP A 311 6.15 13.21 5.23
N GLY A 312 7.27 13.89 4.93
CA GLY A 312 8.50 13.21 4.52
C GLY A 312 8.33 12.47 3.20
N PRO A 313 9.12 11.41 2.94
CA PRO A 313 9.09 10.70 1.66
C PRO A 313 7.97 9.65 1.62
N TYR A 314 6.78 9.93 2.14
CA TYR A 314 5.67 8.98 2.23
C TYR A 314 4.40 9.50 1.55
N SER A 315 3.71 8.63 0.82
CA SER A 315 2.41 8.91 0.20
C SER A 315 1.27 8.90 1.22
N ALA A 316 0.07 9.35 0.83
CA ALA A 316 -1.14 9.27 1.64
C ALA A 316 -1.50 7.84 2.07
N MET A 317 -1.11 6.81 1.31
CA MET A 317 -1.27 5.40 1.68
C MET A 317 -0.18 4.89 2.66
N GLY A 318 0.80 5.72 3.02
CA GLY A 318 1.89 5.37 3.93
C GLY A 318 3.08 4.67 3.25
N ASN A 319 3.07 4.53 1.93
CA ASN A 319 4.18 3.92 1.19
C ASN A 319 5.27 4.95 0.93
N ARG A 320 6.53 4.49 0.85
CA ARG A 320 7.63 5.38 0.44
C ARG A 320 7.41 5.86 -1.00
N LEU A 321 7.61 7.16 -1.22
CA LEU A 321 7.51 7.78 -2.54
C LEU A 321 8.56 7.20 -3.49
N ARG A 322 8.12 6.95 -4.73
CA ARG A 322 8.89 6.34 -5.81
C ARG A 322 8.21 6.61 -7.15
N TYR A 323 8.95 6.45 -8.24
CA TYR A 323 8.37 6.55 -9.59
C TYR A 323 7.15 5.64 -9.72
N GLY A 324 6.08 6.13 -10.36
CA GLY A 324 4.80 5.44 -10.45
C GLY A 324 3.82 5.80 -9.33
N VAL A 325 4.23 6.52 -8.28
CA VAL A 325 3.28 7.10 -7.33
C VAL A 325 2.63 8.34 -7.93
N VAL A 326 1.29 8.40 -7.89
CA VAL A 326 0.53 9.53 -8.39
C VAL A 326 -0.43 10.04 -7.33
N ALA A 327 -0.39 11.35 -7.09
CA ALA A 327 -1.38 12.02 -6.29
C ALA A 327 -2.64 12.26 -7.12
N VAL A 328 -3.79 11.88 -6.57
CA VAL A 328 -5.11 12.02 -7.23
C VAL A 328 -6.14 12.64 -6.31
N ASP A 329 -7.30 12.97 -6.87
CA ASP A 329 -8.53 13.16 -6.10
C ASP A 329 -9.25 11.80 -5.93
N PRO A 330 -9.34 11.23 -4.70
CA PRO A 330 -9.98 9.94 -4.45
C PRO A 330 -11.45 9.86 -4.88
N SER A 331 -12.14 10.99 -5.03
CA SER A 331 -13.52 11.03 -5.52
C SER A 331 -13.63 10.80 -7.04
N VAL A 332 -12.53 10.99 -7.78
CA VAL A 332 -12.44 10.78 -9.24
C VAL A 332 -11.71 9.48 -9.57
N ILE A 333 -10.58 9.23 -8.91
CA ILE A 333 -9.76 8.02 -9.03
C ILE A 333 -9.51 7.48 -7.61
N PRO A 334 -10.13 6.36 -7.21
CA PRO A 334 -9.89 5.77 -5.89
C PRO A 334 -8.41 5.43 -5.66
N LEU A 335 -7.95 5.53 -4.41
CA LEU A 335 -6.59 5.11 -4.05
C LEU A 335 -6.38 3.60 -4.29
N GLY A 336 -5.16 3.22 -4.67
CA GLY A 336 -4.79 1.87 -5.09
C GLY A 336 -5.12 1.54 -6.55
N THR A 337 -5.77 2.45 -7.28
CA THR A 337 -6.10 2.24 -8.70
C THR A 337 -4.84 2.20 -9.56
N ARG A 338 -4.73 1.18 -10.44
CA ARG A 338 -3.68 1.08 -11.46
C ARG A 338 -3.98 2.00 -12.64
N LEU A 339 -2.96 2.71 -13.10
CA LEU A 339 -3.03 3.68 -14.18
C LEU A 339 -1.94 3.41 -15.22
N TYR A 340 -2.21 3.76 -16.47
CA TYR A 340 -1.20 4.02 -17.48
C TYR A 340 -1.37 5.47 -17.95
N ILE A 341 -0.32 6.28 -17.81
CA ILE A 341 -0.37 7.72 -18.13
C ILE A 341 0.51 7.94 -19.36
N GLU A 342 -0.07 8.43 -20.45
CA GLU A 342 0.70 8.67 -21.67
C GLU A 342 1.87 9.64 -21.40
N GLY A 343 3.08 9.25 -21.82
CA GLY A 343 4.31 10.01 -21.58
C GLY A 343 4.93 9.85 -20.18
N TYR A 344 4.29 9.13 -19.26
CA TYR A 344 4.82 8.81 -17.92
C TYR A 344 4.89 7.30 -17.65
N GLY A 345 3.93 6.52 -18.14
CA GLY A 345 3.89 5.06 -18.00
C GLY A 345 2.98 4.57 -16.88
N GLU A 346 3.27 3.37 -16.36
CA GLU A 346 2.47 2.75 -15.30
C GLU A 346 2.58 3.50 -13.98
N ALA A 347 1.45 3.60 -13.29
CA ALA A 347 1.34 4.28 -12.02
C ALA A 347 0.26 3.65 -11.12
N ILE A 348 0.33 3.97 -9.84
CA ILE A 348 -0.68 3.65 -8.83
C ILE A 348 -1.09 4.96 -8.15
N ALA A 349 -2.39 5.16 -8.02
CA ALA A 349 -2.96 6.23 -7.23
C ALA A 349 -2.71 6.00 -5.72
N GLU A 350 -1.52 6.33 -5.22
CA GLU A 350 -1.15 6.10 -3.81
C GLU A 350 -1.19 7.35 -2.95
N ASP A 351 -1.29 8.53 -3.57
CA ASP A 351 -1.09 9.79 -2.88
C ASP A 351 -2.28 10.76 -3.05
N THR A 352 -2.31 11.78 -2.21
CA THR A 352 -3.27 12.88 -2.30
C THR A 352 -2.60 14.20 -1.99
N GLY A 353 -3.04 15.27 -2.65
CA GLY A 353 -2.57 16.63 -2.37
C GLY A 353 -3.74 17.56 -2.12
N GLY A 354 -3.55 18.57 -1.27
CA GLY A 354 -4.58 19.59 -1.01
C GLY A 354 -5.03 20.31 -2.29
N ALA A 355 -4.09 20.53 -3.23
CA ALA A 355 -4.34 21.17 -4.52
C ALA A 355 -4.73 20.21 -5.65
N ILE A 356 -4.75 18.90 -5.39
CA ILE A 356 -5.07 17.85 -6.36
C ILE A 356 -6.55 17.49 -6.18
N LYS A 357 -7.40 18.14 -6.99
CA LYS A 357 -8.86 18.07 -6.93
C LYS A 357 -9.46 17.94 -8.33
N GLY A 358 -10.50 17.13 -8.48
CA GLY A 358 -11.16 16.85 -9.75
C GLY A 358 -10.24 16.16 -10.76
N ASN A 359 -10.25 16.63 -12.01
CA ASN A 359 -9.42 16.11 -13.10
C ASN A 359 -7.98 16.66 -13.07
N ARG A 360 -7.36 16.67 -11.89
CA ARG A 360 -5.96 17.05 -11.69
C ARG A 360 -5.20 15.90 -11.03
N ILE A 361 -3.96 15.69 -11.45
CA ILE A 361 -3.03 14.71 -10.87
C ILE A 361 -1.66 15.33 -10.64
N ASP A 362 -0.87 14.71 -9.75
CA ASP A 362 0.55 15.04 -9.54
C ASP A 362 1.40 13.79 -9.67
N LEU A 363 2.41 13.83 -10.54
CA LEU A 363 3.24 12.68 -10.86
C LEU A 363 4.53 12.72 -10.04
N PHE A 364 4.80 11.67 -9.26
CA PHE A 364 6.07 11.59 -8.55
C PHE A 364 7.22 11.29 -9.52
N MET A 365 8.32 12.02 -9.44
CA MET A 365 9.53 11.74 -10.20
C MET A 365 10.77 12.30 -9.51
N ASP A 366 11.95 12.10 -10.10
CA ASP A 366 13.16 12.74 -9.59
C ASP A 366 13.07 14.28 -9.70
N ARG A 367 13.80 14.97 -8.82
CA ARG A 367 13.79 16.44 -8.74
C ARG A 367 14.11 17.13 -10.07
N ALA A 368 15.07 16.63 -10.83
CA ALA A 368 15.49 17.27 -12.08
C ALA A 368 14.38 17.16 -13.15
N SER A 369 13.67 16.04 -13.19
CA SER A 369 12.50 15.84 -14.05
C SER A 369 11.31 16.67 -13.59
N ALA A 370 11.00 16.69 -12.28
CA ALA A 370 9.87 17.43 -11.72
C ALA A 370 9.96 18.94 -12.03
N GLN A 371 11.15 19.52 -11.90
CA GLN A 371 11.39 20.93 -12.23
C GLN A 371 11.22 21.26 -13.71
N LYS A 372 11.43 20.29 -14.61
CA LYS A 372 11.30 20.46 -16.07
C LYS A 372 9.90 20.15 -16.59
N PHE A 373 9.12 19.35 -15.84
CA PHE A 373 7.84 18.81 -16.31
C PHE A 373 6.79 19.89 -16.60
N GLY A 374 6.72 20.93 -15.75
CA GLY A 374 5.74 22.01 -15.90
C GLY A 374 4.29 21.57 -15.67
N VAL A 375 3.34 22.29 -16.27
CA VAL A 375 1.91 21.95 -16.23
C VAL A 375 1.49 21.53 -17.64
N GLN A 376 0.94 20.33 -17.78
CA GLN A 376 0.46 19.83 -19.07
C GLN A 376 -0.80 18.97 -18.93
N ASN A 377 -1.53 18.80 -20.02
CA ASN A 377 -2.63 17.84 -20.05
C ASN A 377 -2.08 16.49 -20.48
N VAL A 378 -2.43 15.44 -19.73
CA VAL A 378 -2.05 14.06 -20.03
C VAL A 378 -3.28 13.19 -20.17
N VAL A 379 -3.16 12.11 -20.93
CA VAL A 379 -4.17 11.06 -21.03
C VAL A 379 -3.86 9.99 -19.98
N VAL A 380 -4.85 9.68 -19.14
CA VAL A 380 -4.77 8.72 -18.05
C VAL A 380 -5.74 7.58 -18.33
N HIS A 381 -5.19 6.38 -18.47
CA HIS A 381 -5.94 5.15 -18.62
C HIS A 381 -6.04 4.46 -17.26
N ILE A 382 -7.26 4.30 -16.76
CA ILE A 382 -7.55 3.48 -15.59
C ILE A 382 -7.57 2.04 -16.04
N LEU A 383 -6.78 1.22 -15.35
CA LEU A 383 -6.60 -0.19 -15.65
C LEU A 383 -7.51 -1.03 -14.76
N GLY A 384 -8.15 -2.04 -15.35
CA GLY A 384 -8.88 -3.08 -14.64
C GLY A 384 -7.93 -4.05 -13.96
N ASN A 385 -8.38 -4.61 -12.84
CA ASN A 385 -7.67 -5.69 -12.13
C ASN A 385 -7.63 -6.99 -12.93
#